data_AF-A0A6M2AHJ6-F1
#
_entry.id   AF-A0A6M2AHJ6-F1
#
_cell.length_a   1.000
_cell.length_b   1.000
_cell.length_c   1.000
_cell.angle_alpha   90.00
_cell.angle_beta   90.00
_cell.angle_gamma   90.00
#
_symmetry.space_group_name_H-M   'P 1'
#
loop_
_entity.id
_entity.type
_entity.pdbx_description
1 polymer ?
#
loop_
_entity_poly.entity_id
_entity_poly.type
_entity_poly.pdbx_seq_one_letter_code
_entity_poly.pdbx_strand_id
1 'polypeptide(L)' 'MASKVITYTIDLSSKEHKRLQTTTSLFGLTMKDLFLLSVEEFTHKKLNKTTEKALKDTDLGKGLHKFNTVQEMFDELGI' A
#
# COMPACT_ATOMS: atom_id res chain seq x y z
N MET A 1 -5.70 -26.50 15.62
CA MET A 1 -4.93 -25.26 15.82
C MET A 1 -5.92 -24.11 15.95
N ALA A 2 -6.05 -23.50 17.13
CA ALA A 2 -6.93 -22.34 17.30
C ALA A 2 -6.29 -21.14 16.59
N SER A 3 -7.01 -20.48 15.67
CA SER A 3 -6.51 -19.27 15.01
C SER A 3 -6.30 -18.19 16.07
N LYS A 4 -5.08 -17.63 16.15
CA LYS A 4 -4.78 -16.53 17.05
C LYS A 4 -5.64 -15.32 16.66
N VAL A 5 -6.64 -14.98 17.48
CA VAL A 5 -7.48 -13.79 17.25
C VAL A 5 -6.63 -12.57 17.58
N ILE A 6 -6.36 -11.73 16.57
CA ILE A 6 -5.68 -10.44 16.74
C ILE A 6 -6.75 -9.36 16.67
N THR A 7 -6.90 -8.60 17.75
CA THR A 7 -7.82 -7.47 17.83
C THR A 7 -7.09 -6.19 17.48
N TYR A 8 -7.68 -5.37 16.61
CA TYR A 8 -7.18 -4.04 16.27
C TYR A 8 -8.12 -2.99 16.84
N THR A 9 -7.54 -1.98 17.50
CA THR A 9 -8.26 -0.81 18.01
C THR A 9 -7.64 0.42 17.36
N ILE A 10 -8.49 1.33 16.86
CA ILE A 10 -8.07 2.57 16.23
C ILE A 10 -8.84 3.70 16.88
N ASP A 11 -8.12 4.70 17.38
CA ASP A 11 -8.74 5.92 17.90
C ASP A 11 -9.08 6.84 16.73
N LEU A 12 -10.36 7.18 16.62
CA LEU A 12 -10.89 8.08 15.59
C LEU A 12 -11.69 9.19 16.26
N SER A 13 -11.63 10.40 15.69
CA SER A 13 -12.53 11.45 16.12
C SER A 13 -13.98 11.07 15.79
N SER A 14 -14.94 11.50 16.62
CA SER A 14 -16.36 11.18 16.42
C SER A 14 -16.90 11.63 15.05
N LYS A 15 -16.34 12.70 14.50
CA LYS A 15 -16.70 13.22 13.17
C LYS A 15 -16.24 12.27 12.06
N GLU A 16 -14.99 11.81 12.14
CA GLU A 16 -14.41 10.91 11.14
C GLU A 16 -15.04 9.52 11.19
N HIS A 17 -15.28 9.00 12.40
CA HIS A 17 -15.97 7.72 12.57
C HIS A 17 -17.34 7.71 11.90
N LYS A 18 -18.16 8.76 12.12
CA LYS A 18 -19.47 8.90 11.46
C LYS A 18 -19.33 9.00 9.94
N ARG A 19 -18.37 9.78 9.45
CA ARG A 19 -18.15 9.92 8.00
C ARG A 19 -17.80 8.58 7.36
N LEU A 20 -16.86 7.85 7.96
CA LEU A 20 -16.47 6.52 7.49
C LEU A 20 -17.66 5.56 7.55
N GLN A 21 -18.37 5.49 8.67
CA GLN A 21 -19.52 4.62 8.82
C GLN A 21 -20.59 4.85 7.74
N THR A 22 -20.92 6.11 7.44
CA THR A 22 -21.86 6.45 6.38
C THR A 22 -21.34 6.00 5.02
N THR A 23 -20.10 6.35 4.67
CA THR A 23 -19.48 5.96 3.40
C THR A 23 -19.46 4.45 3.23
N THR A 24 -19.01 3.71 4.24
CA THR A 24 -18.94 2.24 4.21
C THR A 24 -20.31 1.61 4.03
N SER A 25 -21.34 2.18 4.67
CA SER A 25 -22.72 1.71 4.53
C SER A 25 -23.28 1.92 3.13
N LEU A 26 -22.91 3.02 2.45
CA LEU A 26 -23.30 3.28 1.05
C LEU A 26 -22.78 2.21 0.09
N PHE A 27 -21.62 1.63 0.41
CA PHE A 27 -21.02 0.52 -0.36
C PHE A 27 -21.51 -0.86 0.10
N GLY A 28 -22.44 -0.93 1.06
CA GLY A 28 -22.94 -2.20 1.60
C GLY A 28 -21.91 -2.99 2.41
N LEU A 29 -20.85 -2.32 2.88
CA LEU A 29 -19.76 -2.92 3.65
C LEU A 29 -19.92 -2.65 5.14
N THR A 30 -19.29 -3.46 5.97
CA THR A 30 -19.10 -3.13 7.39
C THR A 30 -17.79 -2.37 7.61
N MET A 31 -17.67 -1.66 8.74
CA MET A 31 -16.40 -1.01 9.12
C MET A 31 -15.24 -2.00 9.23
N LYS A 32 -15.54 -3.25 9.61
CA LYS A 32 -14.55 -4.34 9.63
C LYS A 32 -14.08 -4.68 8.22
N ASP A 33 -15.00 -4.76 7.25
CA ASP A 33 -14.65 -5.07 5.86
C ASP A 33 -13.81 -3.96 5.25
N LEU A 34 -14.16 -2.69 5.49
CA LEU A 34 -13.34 -1.55 5.07
C LEU A 34 -11.92 -1.62 5.64
N PHE A 35 -11.80 -1.93 6.93
CA PHE A 35 -10.49 -2.07 7.56
C PHE A 35 -9.70 -3.23 6.95
N LEU A 36 -10.34 -4.39 6.76
CA LEU A 36 -9.67 -5.56 6.16
C LEU A 36 -9.22 -5.29 4.73
N LEU A 37 -10.05 -4.65 3.90
CA LEU A 37 -9.67 -4.25 2.53
C LEU A 37 -8.45 -3.32 2.53
N SER A 38 -8.43 -2.38 3.48
CA SER A 38 -7.31 -1.46 3.63
C SER A 38 -6.05 -2.18 4.08
N VAL A 39 -6.15 -3.12 5.03
CA VAL A 39 -5.01 -3.88 5.53
C VAL A 39 -4.49 -4.87 4.49
N GLU A 40 -5.37 -5.55 3.77
CA GLU A 40 -5.04 -6.58 2.77
C GLU A 40 -4.14 -5.99 1.67
N GLU A 41 -4.40 -4.76 1.25
CA GLU A 41 -3.60 -4.04 0.27
C GLU A 41 -2.15 -3.80 0.76
N PHE A 42 -1.94 -3.64 2.07
CA PHE A 42 -0.62 -3.42 2.68
C PHE A 42 0.06 -4.71 3.17
N THR A 43 -0.68 -5.75 3.55
CA THR A 43 -0.11 -6.97 4.15
C THR A 43 0.29 -8.01 3.12
N HIS A 44 -0.32 -8.04 1.94
CA HIS A 44 -0.06 -9.09 0.94
C HIS A 44 1.00 -8.75 -0.10
N LYS A 45 1.48 -7.50 -0.20
CA LYS A 45 2.65 -7.18 -1.03
C LYS A 45 3.94 -7.47 -0.28
N LYS A 46 4.17 -8.74 0.06
CA LYS A 46 5.54 -9.20 0.32
C LYS A 46 6.27 -9.13 -1.01
N LEU A 47 7.07 -8.09 -1.17
CA LEU A 47 7.89 -7.87 -2.35
C LEU A 47 8.70 -9.15 -2.61
N ASN A 48 8.82 -9.56 -3.87
CA ASN A 48 9.72 -10.66 -4.18
C ASN A 48 11.17 -10.22 -3.87
N LYS A 49 12.08 -11.18 -3.66
CA LYS A 49 13.48 -10.90 -3.28
C LYS A 49 14.18 -9.94 -4.25
N THR A 50 13.80 -9.97 -5.53
CA THR A 50 14.35 -9.09 -6.57
C THR A 50 13.92 -7.65 -6.36
N THR A 51 12.63 -7.40 -6.09
CA THR A 51 12.10 -6.07 -5.81
C THR A 51 12.62 -5.52 -4.49
N GLU A 52 12.72 -6.35 -3.44
CA GLU A 52 13.33 -5.93 -2.17
C GLU A 52 14.78 -5.50 -2.35
N LYS A 53 15.55 -6.23 -3.17
CA LYS A 53 16.94 -5.90 -3.46
C LYS A 53 17.04 -4.60 -4.27
N ALA A 54 16.21 -4.44 -5.30
CA ALA A 54 16.20 -3.26 -6.14
C ALA A 54 15.90 -1.98 -5.34
N LEU A 55 14.97 -2.04 -4.37
CA LEU A 55 14.69 -0.92 -3.47
C LEU A 55 15.89 -0.60 -2.56
N LYS A 56 16.51 -1.61 -1.96
CA LYS A 56 17.71 -1.42 -1.12
C LYS A 56 18.89 -0.84 -1.90
N ASP A 57 19.11 -1.32 -3.13
CA ASP A 57 20.16 -0.80 -4.00
C ASP A 57 19.87 0.66 -4.39
N THR A 58 18.59 0.98 -4.66
CA THR A 58 18.13 2.35 -4.95
C THR A 58 18.35 3.31 -3.77
N ASP A 59 18.00 2.89 -2.54
CA ASP A 59 18.23 3.70 -1.32
C ASP A 59 19.71 4.00 -1.08
N LEU A 60 20.59 3.09 -1.52
CA LEU A 60 22.05 3.24 -1.48
C LEU A 60 22.61 4.01 -2.68
N GLY A 61 21.76 4.51 -3.57
CA GLY A 61 22.14 5.24 -4.78
C GLY A 61 22.74 4.37 -5.89
N LYS A 62 22.56 3.05 -5.83
CA LYS A 62 23.07 2.09 -6.82
C LYS A 62 22.01 1.78 -7.87
N GLY A 63 22.44 1.70 -9.14
CA GLY A 63 21.54 1.37 -10.26
C GLY A 63 20.57 2.49 -10.65
N LEU A 64 20.82 3.72 -10.18
CA LEU A 64 20.09 4.91 -10.60
C LEU A 64 20.70 5.50 -11.87
N HIS A 65 19.87 5.72 -12.88
CA HIS A 65 20.22 6.43 -14.11
C HIS A 65 19.54 7.80 -14.10
N LYS A 66 20.29 8.85 -14.45
CA LYS A 66 19.75 10.21 -14.57
C LYS A 66 19.60 10.53 -16.04
N PHE A 67 18.44 11.08 -16.36
CA PHE A 67 18.09 11.54 -17.71
C PHE A 67 17.87 13.05 -17.66
N ASN A 68 18.31 13.75 -18.70
CA ASN A 68 18.13 15.19 -18.77
C ASN A 68 16.76 15.54 -19.40
N THR A 69 16.22 14.64 -20.20
CA THR A 69 14.90 14.80 -20.83
C THR A 69 14.07 13.52 -20.72
N VAL A 70 12.75 13.68 -20.81
CA VAL A 70 11.82 12.54 -20.83
C VAL A 70 12.01 11.68 -22.08
N GLN A 71 12.40 12.30 -23.21
CA GLN A 71 12.66 11.58 -24.45
C GLN A 71 13.87 10.64 -24.32
N GLU A 72 14.97 11.10 -23.75
CA GLU A 72 16.16 10.26 -23.47
C GLU A 72 15.82 9.04 -22.61
N MET A 73 14.93 9.22 -21.63
CA MET A 73 14.47 8.13 -20.77
C MET A 73 13.69 7.08 -21.57
N PHE A 74 12.81 7.50 -22.48
CA PHE A 74 12.04 6.57 -23.32
C PHE A 74 12.93 5.81 -24.30
N ASP A 75 13.88 6.52 -24.94
CA ASP A 75 14.83 5.91 -25.88
C ASP A 75 15.71 4.84 -25.19
N GLU A 76 16.18 5.06 -23.96
CA GLU A 76 16.94 4.06 -23.19
C GLU A 76 16.08 2.92 -22.62
N LEU A 77 14.81 3.18 -22.30
CA LEU A 77 13.87 2.14 -21.85
C LEU A 77 13.33 1.29 -23.01
N GLY A 78 13.56 1.71 -24.26
CA GLY A 78 13.15 0.99 -25.47
C GLY A 78 11.63 0.98 -25.68
N ILE A 79 10.94 2.03 -25.22
CA ILE A 79 9.49 2.21 -25.29
C ILE A 79 9.10 3.54 -25.94
#